data_AF-A0A6L8EN28-F1
#
_entry.id   AF-A0A6L8EN28-F1
#
_cell.length_a   1.000
_cell.length_b   1.000
_cell.length_c   1.000
_cell.angle_alpha   90.00
_cell.angle_beta   90.00
_cell.angle_gamma   90.00
#
_symmetry.space_group_name_H-M   'P 1'
#
loop_
_entity.id
_entity.type
_entity.pdbx_description
1 polymer ?
#
loop_
_entity_poly.entity_id
_entity_poly.type
_entity_poly.pdbx_seq_one_letter_code
_entity_poly.pdbx_strand_id
1 'polypeptide(L)' 'MSSVAEKKKIISDFIRQCNDYADGQVRKYQARLEQAGAMDALDIETKIYNWRVYKAFNIYTIEELKTDELDSWFT' A
#
# COMPACT_ATOMS: atom_id res chain seq x y z
N MET A 1 -26.63 0.04 -11.88
CA MET A 1 -25.75 0.12 -10.69
C MET A 1 -24.74 -1.01 -10.79
N SER A 2 -23.46 -0.75 -10.48
CA SER A 2 -22.44 -1.81 -10.47
C SER A 2 -22.71 -2.81 -9.35
N SER A 3 -22.48 -4.09 -9.62
CA SER A 3 -22.55 -5.18 -8.63
C SER A 3 -21.48 -5.01 -7.53
N VAL A 4 -21.71 -5.63 -6.37
CA VAL A 4 -20.71 -5.67 -5.27
C VAL A 4 -19.37 -6.22 -5.78
N ALA A 5 -19.41 -7.28 -6.60
CA ALA A 5 -18.22 -7.87 -7.21
C ALA A 5 -17.45 -6.88 -8.10
N GLU A 6 -18.15 -6.11 -8.94
CA GLU A 6 -17.51 -5.08 -9.78
C GLU A 6 -16.90 -3.95 -8.93
N LYS A 7 -17.60 -3.48 -7.90
CA LYS A 7 -17.09 -2.45 -6.99
C LYS A 7 -15.83 -2.92 -6.26
N LYS A 8 -15.85 -4.15 -5.71
CA LYS A 8 -14.68 -4.77 -5.07
C LYS A 8 -13.49 -4.93 -6.02
N LYS A 9 -13.74 -5.30 -7.27
CA LYS A 9 -12.70 -5.40 -8.29
C LYS A 9 -12.06 -4.04 -8.56
N ILE A 10 -12.85 -2.98 -8.75
CA ILE A 10 -12.34 -1.62 -8.95
C ILE A 10 -11.47 -1.17 -7.78
N ILE A 11 -11.91 -1.40 -6.55
CA ILE A 11 -11.14 -1.04 -5.35
C ILE A 11 -9.86 -1.88 -5.25
N SER A 12 -9.92 -3.18 -5.49
CA SER A 12 -8.74 -4.05 -5.46
C SER A 12 -7.71 -3.62 -6.51
N ASP A 13 -8.16 -3.28 -7.72
CA ASP A 13 -7.30 -2.79 -8.80
C ASP A 13 -6.66 -1.44 -8.44
N PHE A 14 -7.38 -0.55 -7.74
CA PHE A 14 -6.83 0.70 -7.20
C PHE A 14 -5.79 0.45 -6.10
N ILE A 15 -6.08 -0.40 -5.12
CA ILE A 15 -5.15 -0.71 -4.02
C ILE A 15 -3.87 -1.39 -4.55
N ARG A 16 -3.96 -2.18 -5.63
CA ARG A 16 -2.77 -2.72 -6.30
C ARG A 16 -1.87 -1.62 -6.87
N GLN A 17 -2.44 -0.58 -7.50
CA GLN A 17 -1.66 0.57 -7.96
C GLN A 17 -1.03 1.34 -6.80
N CYS A 18 -1.71 1.41 -5.64
CA CYS A 18 -1.12 1.95 -4.43
C CYS A 18 0.11 1.16 -3.95
N ASN A 19 0.12 -0.17 -4.12
CA ASN A 19 1.29 -1.00 -3.79
C ASN A 19 2.47 -0.72 -4.72
N ASP A 20 2.22 -0.57 -6.01
CA ASP A 20 3.26 -0.20 -6.99
C ASP A 20 3.85 1.18 -6.68
N TYR A 21 2.99 2.13 -6.27
CA TYR A 21 3.41 3.44 -5.81
C TYR A 21 4.28 3.36 -4.54
N ALA A 22 3.87 2.55 -3.55
CA ALA A 22 4.63 2.33 -2.33
C ALA A 22 6.03 1.75 -2.63
N ASP A 23 6.12 0.78 -3.54
CA ASP A 23 7.41 0.23 -3.98
C ASP A 23 8.30 1.31 -4.63
N GLY A 24 7.70 2.20 -5.42
CA GLY A 24 8.39 3.37 -5.96
C GLY A 24 8.93 4.30 -4.88
N GLN A 25 8.15 4.56 -3.83
CA GLN A 25 8.62 5.36 -2.69
C GLN A 25 9.75 4.69 -1.92
N VAL A 26 9.65 3.37 -1.67
CA VAL A 26 10.72 2.61 -1.01
C VAL A 26 12.02 2.73 -1.80
N ARG A 27 12.00 2.50 -3.12
CA ARG A 27 13.19 2.65 -3.98
C ARG A 27 13.77 4.07 -3.92
N LYS A 28 12.93 5.10 -3.94
CA LYS A 28 13.34 6.50 -3.81
C LYS A 28 14.06 6.77 -2.49
N TYR A 29 13.53 6.26 -1.37
CA TYR A 29 14.16 6.46 -0.06
C TYR A 29 15.41 5.62 0.14
N GLN A 30 15.47 4.41 -0.42
CA GLN A 30 16.69 3.60 -0.43
C GLN A 30 17.83 4.30 -1.17
N ALA A 31 17.56 4.85 -2.36
CA ALA A 31 18.55 5.64 -3.10
C ALA A 31 19.02 6.89 -2.33
N ARG A 32 18.13 7.52 -1.54
CA ARG A 32 18.50 8.64 -0.66
C ARG A 32 19.35 8.20 0.53
N LEU A 33 19.10 7.00 1.07
CA LEU A 33 19.83 6.45 2.20
C LEU A 33 21.30 6.22 1.86
N GLU A 34 21.59 5.76 0.63
CA GLU A 34 22.96 5.56 0.12
C GLU A 34 23.80 6.85 0.12
N GLN A 35 23.14 8.02 0.10
CA GLN A 35 23.78 9.34 0.03
C GLN A 35 23.67 10.12 1.35
N ALA A 36 23.03 9.54 2.38
CA ALA A 36 22.70 10.23 3.61
C ALA A 36 23.84 10.20 4.64
N GLY A 37 23.98 11.29 5.40
CA GLY A 37 24.79 11.30 6.61
C GLY A 37 24.08 10.55 7.76
N ALA A 38 24.83 10.17 8.80
CA ALA A 38 24.34 9.33 9.90
C ALA A 38 23.10 9.88 10.62
N MET A 39 22.97 11.20 10.75
CA MET A 39 21.79 11.83 11.37
C MET A 39 20.51 11.71 10.53
N ASP A 40 20.63 11.71 9.20
CA ASP A 40 19.48 11.66 8.29
C ASP A 40 19.05 10.22 7.98
N ALA A 41 19.96 9.26 8.18
CA ALA A 41 19.72 7.84 7.91
C ALA A 41 18.51 7.29 8.69
N LEU A 42 18.39 7.63 9.97
CA LEU A 42 17.31 7.12 10.84
C LEU A 42 15.91 7.60 10.39
N ASP A 43 15.77 8.87 9.97
CA ASP A 43 14.51 9.39 9.44
C ASP A 43 14.15 8.71 8.10
N ILE A 44 15.15 8.49 7.24
CA ILE A 44 14.96 7.81 5.96
C ILE A 44 14.55 6.34 6.18
N GLU A 45 15.18 5.62 7.09
CA GLU A 45 14.81 4.25 7.45
C GLU A 45 13.40 4.17 8.01
N THR A 46 13.02 5.13 8.88
CA THR A 46 11.65 5.24 9.39
C THR A 46 10.64 5.43 8.26
N LYS A 47 10.95 6.27 7.27
CA LYS A 47 10.10 6.46 6.08
C LYS A 47 9.98 5.18 5.25
N ILE A 48 11.07 4.45 5.05
CA ILE A 48 11.05 3.14 4.35
C ILE A 48 10.15 2.16 5.10
N TYR A 49 10.28 2.07 6.42
CA TYR A 49 9.44 1.21 7.25
C TYR A 49 7.96 1.55 7.09
N ASN A 50 7.59 2.84 7.18
CA ASN A 50 6.20 3.27 7.04
C ASN A 50 5.59 2.88 5.67
N TRP A 51 6.36 3.00 4.58
CA TRP A 51 5.88 2.55 3.26
C TRP A 51 5.69 1.03 3.17
N ARG A 52 6.54 0.25 3.86
CA ARG A 52 6.38 -1.20 3.95
C ARG A 52 5.12 -1.58 4.73
N VAL A 53 4.86 -0.92 5.86
CA VAL A 53 3.64 -1.11 6.66
C VAL A 53 2.40 -0.77 5.84
N TYR A 54 2.41 0.37 5.13
CA TYR A 54 1.35 0.77 4.22
C TYR A 54 1.04 -0.31 3.16
N LYS A 55 2.08 -0.84 2.49
CA LYS A 55 1.92 -1.92 1.51
C LYS A 55 1.40 -3.21 2.14
N ALA A 56 1.87 -3.57 3.34
CA ALA A 56 1.40 -4.75 4.05
C ALA A 56 -0.10 -4.66 4.36
N PHE A 57 -0.55 -3.52 4.89
CA PHE A 57 -1.98 -3.26 5.13
C PHE A 57 -2.80 -3.43 3.85
N ASN A 58 -2.39 -2.79 2.75
CA ASN A 58 -3.07 -2.90 1.47
C ASN A 58 -3.20 -4.34 0.96
N ILE A 59 -2.17 -5.17 1.15
CA ILE A 59 -2.21 -6.59 0.76
C ILE A 59 -3.30 -7.32 1.57
N TYR A 60 -3.36 -7.11 2.89
CA TYR A 60 -4.42 -7.68 3.72
C TYR A 60 -5.81 -7.18 3.31
N THR A 61 -5.97 -5.88 3.02
CA THR A 61 -7.24 -5.33 2.54
C THR A 61 -7.70 -5.99 1.24
N ILE A 62 -6.79 -6.27 0.30
CA ILE A 62 -7.13 -6.99 -0.94
C ILE A 62 -7.63 -8.41 -0.63
N GLU A 63 -7.03 -9.10 0.35
CA GLU A 63 -7.51 -10.43 0.76
C GLU A 63 -8.89 -10.36 1.43
N GLU A 64 -9.14 -9.37 2.30
CA GLU A 64 -10.45 -9.17 2.93
C GLU A 64 -11.54 -8.87 1.89
N LEU A 65 -11.23 -8.09 0.84
CA LEU A 65 -12.16 -7.81 -0.26
C LEU A 65 -12.58 -9.06 -1.05
N LYS A 66 -11.81 -10.15 -1.01
CA LYS A 66 -12.20 -11.43 -1.62
C LYS A 66 -13.27 -12.17 -0.82
N THR A 67 -13.40 -11.85 0.47
CA THR A 67 -14.40 -12.41 1.37
C THR A 67 -15.66 -11.56 1.38
N ASP A 68 -16.71 -12.10 1.97
CA ASP A 68 -18.05 -11.55 2.12
C ASP A 68 -18.12 -10.50 3.26
N GLU A 69 -17.11 -10.45 4.14
CA GLU A 69 -17.12 -9.70 5.40
C GLU A 69 -17.39 -8.19 5.17
N LEU A 70 -16.87 -7.65 4.06
CA LEU A 70 -16.99 -6.24 3.71
C LEU A 70 -18.17 -5.93 2.79
N ASP A 71 -19.02 -6.89 2.41
CA ASP A 71 -20.12 -6.69 1.44
C ASP A 71 -21.10 -5.62 1.88
N SER A 72 -21.34 -5.51 3.19
CA SER A 72 -22.22 -4.51 3.79
C SER A 72 -21.79 -3.06 3.52
N TRP A 73 -20.52 -2.82 3.14
CA TRP A 73 -20.03 -1.48 2.82
C TRP A 73 -20.37 -1.04 1.38
N PHE A 74 -20.88 -1.97 0.56
CA PHE A 74 -21.16 -1.77 -0.86
C PHE A 74 -22.65 -1.71 -1.20
N THR A 75 -23.52 -1.80 -0.19
CA THR A 75 -24.98 -1.70 -0.31
C THR A 75 -25.42 -0.28 -0.64
#